data_AF-A0A2A2JQ25-F1
#
_entry.id   AF-A0A2A2JQ25-F1
#
_cell.length_a   1.000
_cell.length_b   1.000
_cell.length_c   1.000
_cell.angle_alpha   90.00
_cell.angle_beta   90.00
_cell.angle_gamma   90.00
#
_symmetry.space_group_name_H-M   'P 1'
#
loop_
_entity.id
_entity.type
_entity.pdbx_description
1 polymer ?
#
loop_
_entity_poly.entity_id
_entity_poly.type
_entity_poly.pdbx_seq_one_letter_code
_entity_poly.pdbx_strand_id
1 'polypeptide(L)'
;MILDELPLELMREVLLDLATVDIIQTVKCTRRLYHFAKSDKALGRRLQNRVLNARLGLGNYELCADCGKLVLRLYLDGKFRQANDAAQWKSSNFVFLFEGDCKCDYIDGLTPGIEPNLLNYPSFFYDNHLLRAFEDGTDFVINSGSLDEAIVNCGTLFNIFTKFCVIHKFELRLYNNDDQIWEQMNAFFNANPPDLRIQPCVSIDSGINLNIFSTSSIFSNGLAKIQIYDFIKQWGLVDAYHEVLRRTPQVFLSVVDLPYTYEDLFGFFKDTKKLSLHSETHIAEEQLGQLVQDFYEVKRDEERTLEIKFDGDFLIKDFLTLIPEEAYSLQLKRSRIVGPEPEIRTWAEMTDKFGGRWALIVIVMNYHCRFLHIRNMNYFTEDCLSNLGDEFEINQFFDPSDSDQSDSEQFDSDQSYSGQSDFD
;
A
#
# COMPACT_ATOMS: atom_id res chain seq x y z
N MET A 1 -6.13 29.84 25.57
CA MET A 1 -6.50 28.49 25.09
C MET A 1 -7.26 27.83 26.21
N ILE A 2 -8.52 27.44 26.02
CA ILE A 2 -9.44 27.03 27.10
C ILE A 2 -8.86 25.87 27.94
N LEU A 3 -8.15 24.93 27.30
CA LEU A 3 -7.51 23.79 27.98
C LEU A 3 -6.49 24.18 29.05
N ASP A 4 -5.80 25.31 28.87
CA ASP A 4 -4.80 25.79 29.83
C ASP A 4 -5.44 26.39 31.10
N GLU A 5 -6.75 26.60 31.13
CA GLU A 5 -7.45 27.12 32.32
C GLU A 5 -8.18 26.02 33.10
N LEU A 6 -8.24 24.81 32.55
CA LEU A 6 -8.90 23.67 33.18
C LEU A 6 -8.09 23.10 34.35
N PRO A 7 -8.75 22.53 35.37
CA PRO A 7 -8.14 21.64 36.34
C PRO A 7 -7.40 20.48 35.64
N LEU A 8 -6.34 19.98 36.28
CA LEU A 8 -5.47 18.95 35.70
C LEU A 8 -6.24 17.66 35.35
N GLU A 9 -7.24 17.33 36.16
CA GLU A 9 -8.10 16.15 35.99
C GLU A 9 -8.94 16.27 34.72
N LEU A 10 -9.62 17.40 34.52
CA LEU A 10 -10.43 17.65 33.32
C LEU A 10 -9.57 17.78 32.08
N MET A 11 -8.42 18.42 32.19
CA MET A 11 -7.45 18.50 31.10
C MET A 11 -6.96 17.10 30.68
N ARG A 12 -6.71 16.20 31.65
CA ARG A 12 -6.35 14.82 31.36
C ARG A 12 -7.44 14.09 30.60
N GLU A 13 -8.68 14.17 31.07
CA GLU A 13 -9.82 13.50 30.44
C GLU A 13 -10.04 13.99 29.01
N VAL A 14 -10.02 15.29 28.79
CA VAL A 14 -10.17 15.89 27.46
C VAL A 14 -9.02 15.44 26.55
N LEU A 15 -7.76 15.53 26.99
CA LEU A 15 -6.63 15.11 26.17
C LEU A 15 -6.64 13.60 25.89
N LEU A 16 -7.08 12.77 26.83
CA LEU A 16 -7.22 11.35 26.58
C LEU A 16 -8.36 11.07 25.59
N ASP A 17 -9.42 11.84 25.49
CA ASP A 17 -10.44 11.50 24.48
C ASP A 17 -10.00 11.76 23.03
N LEU A 18 -8.96 12.58 22.84
CA LEU A 18 -8.40 12.92 21.53
C LEU A 18 -7.59 11.78 20.90
N ALA A 19 -7.47 11.82 19.56
CA ALA A 19 -6.56 10.97 18.80
C ALA A 19 -5.10 11.36 19.06
N THR A 20 -4.16 10.41 18.95
CA THR A 20 -2.74 10.62 19.30
C THR A 20 -2.12 11.82 18.58
N VAL A 21 -2.44 12.02 17.29
CA VAL A 21 -1.93 13.16 16.52
C VAL A 21 -2.45 14.51 17.06
N ASP A 22 -3.70 14.58 17.51
CA ASP A 22 -4.26 15.78 18.14
C ASP A 22 -3.60 16.07 19.47
N ILE A 23 -3.35 15.03 20.27
CA ILE A 23 -2.62 15.19 21.52
C ILE A 23 -1.25 15.79 21.21
N ILE A 24 -0.51 15.23 20.24
CA ILE A 24 0.81 15.74 19.83
C ILE A 24 0.76 17.21 19.41
N GLN A 25 -0.22 17.60 18.58
CA GLN A 25 -0.36 18.98 18.12
C GLN A 25 -0.76 19.91 19.27
N THR A 26 -1.73 19.49 20.07
CA THR A 26 -2.29 20.27 21.18
C THR A 26 -1.25 20.49 22.28
N VAL A 27 -0.50 19.47 22.70
CA VAL A 27 0.50 19.60 23.77
C VAL A 27 1.70 20.44 23.34
N LYS A 28 1.92 20.64 22.03
CA LYS A 28 2.95 21.55 21.48
C LYS A 28 2.52 23.01 21.51
N CYS A 29 1.23 23.32 21.72
CA CYS A 29 0.75 24.70 21.70
C CYS A 29 1.30 25.54 22.87
N THR A 30 1.43 24.97 24.07
CA THR A 30 1.94 25.69 25.24
C THR A 30 2.86 24.84 26.11
N ARG A 31 3.78 25.51 26.84
CA ARG A 31 4.72 24.83 27.75
C ARG A 31 4.01 24.06 28.86
N ARG A 32 2.90 24.58 29.38
CA ARG A 32 2.14 23.94 30.46
C ARG A 32 1.59 22.59 30.01
N LEU A 33 0.91 22.54 28.85
CA LEU A 33 0.40 21.28 28.30
C LEU A 33 1.52 20.28 28.01
N TYR A 34 2.63 20.74 27.43
CA TYR A 34 3.79 19.88 27.17
C TYR A 34 4.33 19.23 28.46
N HIS A 35 4.56 20.04 29.50
CA HIS A 35 5.07 19.52 30.78
C HIS A 35 4.05 18.63 31.48
N PHE A 36 2.76 18.98 31.43
CA PHE A 36 1.69 18.17 31.98
C PHE A 36 1.64 16.79 31.33
N ALA A 37 1.54 16.72 30.00
CA ALA A 37 1.48 15.47 29.25
C ALA A 37 2.74 14.59 29.45
N LYS A 38 3.92 15.22 29.59
CA LYS A 38 5.17 14.52 29.90
C LYS A 38 5.19 13.93 31.32
N SER A 39 4.54 14.59 32.28
CA SER A 39 4.49 14.16 33.68
C SER A 39 3.38 13.15 33.98
N ASP A 40 2.28 13.20 33.24
CA ASP A 40 1.15 12.29 33.40
C ASP A 40 1.47 10.92 32.78
N LYS A 41 1.31 9.85 33.55
CA LYS A 41 1.65 8.49 33.11
C LYS A 41 0.77 7.98 31.97
N ALA A 42 -0.51 8.35 31.93
CA ALA A 42 -1.43 7.85 30.91
C ALA A 42 -1.20 8.58 29.58
N LEU A 43 -1.06 9.90 29.62
CA LEU A 43 -0.69 10.70 28.44
C LEU A 43 0.72 10.36 27.94
N GLY A 44 1.67 10.12 28.85
CA GLY A 44 3.01 9.65 28.50
C GLY A 44 3.00 8.31 27.76
N ARG A 45 2.11 7.38 28.11
CA ARG A 45 1.91 6.12 27.38
C ARG A 45 1.28 6.34 26.00
N ARG A 46 0.26 7.20 25.91
CA ARG A 46 -0.39 7.58 24.63
C ARG A 46 0.57 8.22 23.64
N LEU A 47 1.52 9.00 24.16
CA LEU A 47 2.55 9.69 23.39
C LEU A 47 3.80 8.82 23.16
N GLN A 48 3.78 7.54 23.55
CA GLN A 48 4.76 6.60 23.01
C GLN A 48 4.61 6.61 21.49
N ASN A 49 5.72 6.78 20.78
CA ASN A 49 5.71 6.96 19.34
C ASN A 49 5.30 5.65 18.65
N ARG A 50 4.01 5.32 18.65
CA ARG A 50 3.46 4.13 18.03
C ARG A 50 3.03 4.48 16.61
N VAL A 51 3.49 3.73 15.63
CA VAL A 51 3.19 3.96 14.22
C VAL A 51 2.45 2.76 13.66
N LEU A 52 1.38 3.01 12.92
CA LEU A 52 0.52 1.99 12.32
C LEU A 52 0.39 2.23 10.81
N ASN A 53 0.67 1.20 10.01
CA ASN A 53 0.19 1.11 8.63
C ASN A 53 -1.05 0.23 8.63
N ALA A 54 -2.20 0.81 8.31
CA ALA A 54 -3.47 0.10 8.27
C ALA A 54 -3.85 -0.27 6.83
N ARG A 55 -4.42 -1.45 6.63
CA ARG A 55 -4.99 -1.89 5.35
C ARG A 55 -6.40 -2.41 5.59
N LEU A 56 -7.38 -1.81 4.94
CA LEU A 56 -8.76 -2.26 4.95
C LEU A 56 -9.06 -2.98 3.63
N GLY A 57 -9.45 -4.26 3.71
CA GLY A 57 -9.87 -5.06 2.58
C GLY A 57 -11.40 -5.21 2.53
N LEU A 58 -12.00 -4.82 1.40
CA LEU A 58 -13.45 -4.85 1.18
C LEU A 58 -13.78 -5.69 -0.06
N GLY A 59 -14.81 -6.53 0.02
CA GLY A 59 -15.37 -7.19 -1.16
C GLY A 59 -14.66 -8.47 -1.60
N ASN A 60 -13.74 -9.02 -0.79
CA ASN A 60 -12.96 -10.18 -1.20
C ASN A 60 -13.77 -11.46 -1.01
N TYR A 61 -14.11 -12.15 -2.10
CA TYR A 61 -14.76 -13.45 -2.01
C TYR A 61 -13.70 -14.54 -2.00
N GLU A 62 -13.54 -15.22 -0.87
CA GLU A 62 -12.60 -16.32 -0.70
C GLU A 62 -13.33 -17.64 -0.50
N LEU A 63 -12.81 -18.71 -1.10
CA LEU A 63 -13.30 -20.06 -0.82
C LEU A 63 -12.72 -20.49 0.53
N CYS A 64 -13.57 -20.80 1.49
CA CYS A 64 -13.16 -21.43 2.73
C CYS A 64 -12.47 -22.77 2.41
N ALA A 65 -11.27 -22.97 2.95
CA ALA A 65 -10.45 -24.13 2.62
C ALA A 65 -11.10 -25.46 3.05
N ASP A 66 -11.80 -25.44 4.18
CA ASP A 66 -12.42 -26.63 4.75
C ASP A 66 -13.77 -26.98 4.14
N CYS A 67 -14.62 -25.96 3.96
CA CYS A 67 -16.01 -26.16 3.58
C CYS A 67 -16.29 -25.86 2.10
N GLY A 68 -15.31 -25.31 1.38
CA GLY A 68 -15.42 -24.92 -0.04
C GLY A 68 -16.45 -23.83 -0.30
N LYS A 69 -17.02 -23.22 0.74
CA LYS A 69 -18.02 -22.16 0.61
C LYS A 69 -17.33 -20.86 0.25
N LEU A 70 -17.88 -20.15 -0.73
CA LEU A 70 -17.45 -18.79 -1.05
C LEU A 70 -17.97 -17.83 0.02
N VAL A 71 -17.06 -17.08 0.64
CA VAL A 71 -17.32 -16.19 1.78
C VAL A 71 -16.84 -14.80 1.44
N LEU A 72 -17.70 -13.80 1.67
CA LEU A 72 -17.35 -12.40 1.55
C LEU A 72 -16.53 -11.99 2.78
N ARG A 73 -15.31 -11.48 2.58
CA ARG A 73 -14.42 -11.08 3.67
C ARG A 73 -14.38 -9.56 3.82
N LEU A 74 -14.51 -9.12 5.07
CA LEU A 74 -14.17 -7.79 5.57
C LEU A 74 -13.03 -7.95 6.59
N TYR A 75 -11.89 -7.30 6.34
CA TYR A 75 -10.74 -7.39 7.25
C TYR A 75 -9.96 -6.09 7.35
N LEU A 76 -9.29 -5.90 8.49
CA LEU A 76 -8.39 -4.79 8.76
C LEU A 76 -7.03 -5.35 9.19
N ASP A 77 -6.01 -5.21 8.34
CA ASP A 77 -4.63 -5.52 8.72
C ASP A 77 -3.97 -4.28 9.34
N GLY A 78 -3.13 -4.52 10.33
CA GLY A 78 -2.29 -3.52 10.95
C GLY A 78 -0.84 -3.98 10.99
N LYS A 79 0.06 -3.22 10.34
CA LYS A 79 1.50 -3.33 10.56
C LYS A 79 1.94 -2.27 11.56
N PHE A 80 2.44 -2.71 12.71
CA PHE A 80 2.82 -1.86 13.82
C PHE A 80 4.33 -1.76 14.01
N ARG A 81 4.79 -0.60 14.47
CA ARG A 81 6.14 -0.41 15.03
C ARG A 81 6.17 0.68 16.09
N GLN A 82 7.13 0.58 17.01
CA GLN A 82 7.55 1.75 17.79
C GLN A 82 8.49 2.60 16.93
N ALA A 83 8.30 3.91 16.87
CA ALA A 83 9.03 4.79 15.94
C ALA A 83 10.54 4.88 16.21
N ASN A 84 10.98 4.49 17.40
CA ASN A 84 12.40 4.43 17.76
C ASN A 84 13.00 3.04 17.55
N ASP A 85 12.19 2.05 17.18
CA ASP A 85 12.64 0.69 16.95
C ASP A 85 12.75 0.45 15.43
N ALA A 86 13.98 0.19 14.98
CA ALA A 86 14.27 -0.10 13.59
C ALA A 86 14.05 -1.60 13.27
N ALA A 87 13.88 -2.43 14.30
CA ALA A 87 13.82 -3.87 14.18
C ALA A 87 12.37 -4.35 14.00
N GLN A 88 11.94 -4.35 12.74
CA GLN A 88 10.82 -5.14 12.19
C GLN A 88 9.40 -4.64 12.53
N TRP A 89 8.55 -4.61 11.49
CA TRP A 89 7.12 -4.37 11.64
C TRP A 89 6.44 -5.65 12.10
N LYS A 90 5.56 -5.56 13.09
CA LYS A 90 4.70 -6.68 13.48
C LYS A 90 3.36 -6.56 12.80
N SER A 91 2.86 -7.67 12.26
CA SER A 91 1.59 -7.73 11.54
C SER A 91 0.52 -8.34 12.43
N SER A 92 -0.69 -7.78 12.38
CA SER A 92 -1.89 -8.34 12.98
C SER A 92 -3.05 -8.16 12.01
N ASN A 93 -3.95 -9.12 11.97
CA ASN A 93 -5.17 -9.07 11.17
C ASN A 93 -6.42 -9.10 12.05
N PHE A 94 -7.44 -8.34 11.66
CA PHE A 94 -8.79 -8.37 12.25
C PHE A 94 -9.79 -8.78 11.18
N VAL A 95 -10.34 -9.98 11.31
CA VAL A 95 -11.41 -10.45 10.44
C VAL A 95 -12.77 -10.19 11.08
N PHE A 96 -13.67 -9.57 10.33
CA PHE A 96 -15.04 -9.32 10.76
C PHE A 96 -15.97 -10.35 10.14
N LEU A 97 -16.43 -11.31 10.94
CA LEU A 97 -17.40 -12.31 10.51
C LEU A 97 -18.80 -11.74 10.54
N PHE A 98 -19.65 -12.17 9.61
CA PHE A 98 -21.08 -11.85 9.59
C PHE A 98 -21.96 -12.96 9.03
N GLU A 99 -23.28 -12.76 9.04
CA GLU A 99 -24.24 -13.76 8.59
C GLU A 99 -23.93 -14.21 7.15
N GLY A 100 -23.75 -15.52 6.97
CA GLY A 100 -23.35 -16.12 5.70
C GLY A 100 -21.92 -16.65 5.68
N ASP A 101 -21.07 -16.23 6.62
CA ASP A 101 -19.68 -16.67 6.66
C ASP A 101 -19.50 -18.12 7.12
N CYS A 102 -18.47 -18.77 6.59
CA CYS A 102 -18.07 -20.11 7.02
C CYS A 102 -17.22 -19.97 8.29
N LYS A 103 -17.62 -20.66 9.37
CA LYS A 103 -16.84 -20.68 10.62
C LYS A 103 -15.61 -21.58 10.55
N CYS A 104 -15.50 -22.42 9.52
CA CYS A 104 -14.49 -23.49 9.46
C CYS A 104 -13.05 -22.98 9.51
N ASP A 105 -12.72 -21.89 8.80
CA ASP A 105 -11.38 -21.28 8.79
C ASP A 105 -10.89 -20.80 10.19
N TYR A 106 -11.77 -20.76 11.20
CA TYR A 106 -11.49 -20.18 12.52
C TYR A 106 -11.76 -21.14 13.69
N ILE A 107 -12.17 -22.40 13.41
CA ILE A 107 -12.60 -23.37 14.43
C ILE A 107 -11.42 -24.03 15.17
N ASP A 108 -10.18 -23.90 14.69
CA ASP A 108 -9.00 -24.53 15.32
C ASP A 108 -8.49 -23.84 16.61
N GLY A 109 -9.24 -22.88 17.16
CA GLY A 109 -9.07 -22.42 18.55
C GLY A 109 -7.82 -21.60 18.84
N LEU A 110 -7.03 -21.25 17.82
CA LEU A 110 -5.79 -20.47 17.96
C LEU A 110 -6.00 -18.95 17.84
N THR A 111 -7.08 -18.49 17.21
CA THR A 111 -7.35 -17.06 17.01
C THR A 111 -8.34 -16.53 18.05
N PRO A 112 -7.94 -15.57 18.91
CA PRO A 112 -8.84 -15.00 19.91
C PRO A 112 -10.08 -14.35 19.29
N GLY A 113 -11.25 -14.84 19.69
CA GLY A 113 -12.52 -14.18 19.38
C GLY A 113 -12.73 -12.95 20.27
N ILE A 114 -13.03 -11.82 19.66
CA ILE A 114 -13.48 -10.61 20.35
C ILE A 114 -14.99 -10.50 20.15
N GLU A 115 -15.74 -10.52 21.26
CA GLU A 115 -17.16 -10.16 21.22
C GLU A 115 -17.32 -8.71 20.75
N PRO A 116 -18.24 -8.38 19.83
CA PRO A 116 -18.48 -7.01 19.34
C PRO A 116 -18.64 -5.98 20.46
N ASN A 117 -19.28 -6.39 21.56
CA ASN A 117 -19.52 -5.55 22.73
C ASN A 117 -18.23 -5.07 23.40
N LEU A 118 -17.09 -5.75 23.18
CA LEU A 118 -15.77 -5.31 23.65
C LEU A 118 -15.34 -3.99 23.00
N LEU A 119 -15.83 -3.64 21.80
CA LEU A 119 -15.54 -2.37 21.13
C LEU A 119 -16.29 -1.17 21.73
N ASN A 120 -17.23 -1.41 22.65
CA ASN A 120 -17.98 -0.38 23.37
C ASN A 120 -17.38 -0.03 24.74
N TYR A 121 -16.27 -0.65 25.14
CA TYR A 121 -15.64 -0.41 26.43
C TYR A 121 -14.84 0.91 26.44
N PRO A 122 -14.66 1.52 27.62
CA PRO A 122 -13.82 2.70 27.76
C PRO A 122 -12.37 2.46 27.30
N SER A 123 -11.73 3.50 26.77
CA SER A 123 -10.42 3.39 26.13
C SER A 123 -9.32 2.73 26.97
N PHE A 124 -9.36 2.85 28.30
CA PHE A 124 -8.36 2.25 29.18
C PHE A 124 -8.35 0.71 29.19
N PHE A 125 -9.42 0.05 28.76
CA PHE A 125 -9.44 -1.42 28.61
C PHE A 125 -8.59 -1.89 27.42
N TYR A 126 -8.50 -1.08 26.36
CA TYR A 126 -7.73 -1.44 25.17
C TYR A 126 -6.22 -1.34 25.40
N ASP A 127 -5.76 -0.44 26.28
CA ASP A 127 -4.33 -0.19 26.50
C ASP A 127 -3.58 -1.40 27.08
N ASN A 128 -4.24 -2.24 27.89
CA ASN A 128 -3.58 -3.40 28.52
C ASN A 128 -3.85 -4.74 27.81
N HIS A 129 -4.99 -4.89 27.13
CA HIS A 129 -5.42 -6.18 26.59
C HIS A 129 -5.38 -6.22 25.06
N LEU A 130 -6.00 -5.25 24.40
CA LEU A 130 -6.09 -5.23 22.94
C LEU A 130 -4.78 -4.78 22.30
N LEU A 131 -4.19 -3.67 22.78
CA LEU A 131 -2.97 -3.12 22.22
C LEU A 131 -1.79 -4.05 22.42
N ARG A 132 -1.68 -4.72 23.57
CA ARG A 132 -0.54 -5.63 23.81
C ARG A 132 -0.55 -6.83 22.87
N ALA A 133 -1.70 -7.49 22.74
CA ALA A 133 -1.84 -8.63 21.84
C ALA A 133 -1.68 -8.20 20.36
N PHE A 134 -2.18 -7.02 20.00
CA PHE A 134 -1.93 -6.41 18.68
C PHE A 134 -0.46 -6.05 18.44
N GLU A 135 0.22 -5.46 19.43
CA GLU A 135 1.66 -5.17 19.40
C GLU A 135 2.51 -6.46 19.38
N ASP A 136 1.94 -7.62 19.71
CA ASP A 136 2.60 -8.91 19.67
C ASP A 136 2.32 -9.68 18.37
N GLY A 137 1.52 -9.12 17.45
CA GLY A 137 1.23 -9.72 16.15
C GLY A 137 0.11 -10.76 16.19
N THR A 138 -0.81 -10.63 17.15
CA THR A 138 -1.95 -11.56 17.29
C THR A 138 -3.03 -11.22 16.26
N ASP A 139 -3.62 -12.24 15.63
CA ASP A 139 -4.79 -12.10 14.77
C ASP A 139 -6.09 -12.22 15.58
N PHE A 140 -7.15 -11.57 15.13
CA PHE A 140 -8.42 -11.51 15.85
C PHE A 140 -9.61 -11.77 14.94
N VAL A 141 -10.63 -12.38 15.52
CA VAL A 141 -11.92 -12.60 14.88
C VAL A 141 -13.00 -11.81 15.62
N ILE A 142 -13.74 -10.98 14.92
CA ILE A 142 -14.85 -10.18 15.46
C ILE A 142 -16.15 -10.69 14.85
N ASN A 143 -16.99 -11.33 15.66
CA ASN A 143 -18.24 -11.92 15.20
C ASN A 143 -19.38 -10.89 15.21
N SER A 144 -19.60 -10.24 14.07
CA SER A 144 -20.65 -9.22 13.88
C SER A 144 -21.91 -9.92 13.37
N GLY A 145 -23.10 -9.65 13.91
CA GLY A 145 -24.31 -10.37 13.50
C GLY A 145 -24.69 -10.17 12.02
N SER A 146 -24.30 -9.04 11.42
CA SER A 146 -24.58 -8.67 10.03
C SER A 146 -23.43 -7.87 9.40
N LEU A 147 -23.46 -7.69 8.07
CA LEU A 147 -22.49 -6.85 7.36
C LEU A 147 -22.50 -5.39 7.85
N ASP A 148 -23.68 -4.81 8.09
CA ASP A 148 -23.80 -3.46 8.64
C ASP A 148 -23.13 -3.35 10.02
N GLU A 149 -23.33 -4.35 10.88
CA GLU A 149 -22.69 -4.40 12.19
C GLU A 149 -21.16 -4.57 12.05
N ALA A 150 -20.71 -5.37 11.09
CA ALA A 150 -19.30 -5.57 10.78
C ALA A 150 -18.62 -4.26 10.34
N ILE A 151 -19.30 -3.46 9.50
CA ILE A 151 -18.85 -2.13 9.08
C ILE A 151 -18.75 -1.18 10.29
N VAL A 152 -19.75 -1.16 11.17
CA VAL A 152 -19.75 -0.33 12.38
C VAL A 152 -18.62 -0.74 13.33
N ASN A 153 -18.43 -2.04 13.54
CA ASN A 153 -17.37 -2.59 14.39
C ASN A 153 -15.99 -2.26 13.82
N CYS A 154 -15.81 -2.40 12.51
CA CYS A 154 -14.57 -2.03 11.81
C CYS A 154 -14.25 -0.56 12.04
N GLY A 155 -15.24 0.32 11.85
CA GLY A 155 -15.05 1.74 12.06
C GLY A 155 -14.73 2.11 13.50
N THR A 156 -15.35 1.43 14.46
CA THR A 156 -15.10 1.61 15.89
C THR A 156 -13.68 1.18 16.25
N LEU A 157 -13.22 0.02 15.75
CA LEU A 157 -11.86 -0.45 15.96
C LEU A 157 -10.81 0.50 15.36
N PHE A 158 -11.04 1.00 14.14
CA PHE A 158 -10.15 1.98 13.52
C PHE A 158 -10.05 3.26 14.37
N ASN A 159 -11.18 3.76 14.88
CA ASN A 159 -11.21 4.92 15.78
C ASN A 159 -10.45 4.67 17.08
N ILE A 160 -10.52 3.45 17.64
CA ILE A 160 -9.72 3.06 18.79
C ILE A 160 -8.23 3.14 18.44
N PHE A 161 -7.79 2.62 17.30
CA PHE A 161 -6.38 2.69 16.91
C PHE A 161 -5.84 4.12 16.79
N THR A 162 -6.61 5.07 16.27
CA THR A 162 -6.16 6.47 16.18
C THR A 162 -5.93 7.13 17.55
N LYS A 163 -6.54 6.60 18.63
CA LYS A 163 -6.30 7.06 20.01
C LYS A 163 -4.98 6.61 20.60
N PHE A 164 -4.33 5.60 20.02
CA PHE A 164 -3.11 4.99 20.54
C PHE A 164 -1.93 5.04 19.56
N CYS A 165 -2.21 5.11 18.27
CA CYS A 165 -1.21 5.05 17.21
C CYS A 165 -1.31 6.28 16.31
N VAL A 166 -0.16 6.73 15.81
CA VAL A 166 -0.11 7.58 14.62
C VAL A 166 -0.27 6.65 13.42
N ILE A 167 -1.40 6.74 12.74
CA ILE A 167 -1.53 6.13 11.42
C ILE A 167 -0.49 6.81 10.53
N HIS A 168 0.29 6.04 9.77
CA HIS A 168 1.31 6.54 8.85
C HIS A 168 0.96 6.26 7.39
N LYS A 169 0.34 5.10 7.11
CA LYS A 169 -0.25 4.76 5.82
C LYS A 169 -1.62 4.15 6.06
N PHE A 170 -2.59 4.50 5.22
CA PHE A 170 -3.87 3.84 5.14
C PHE A 170 -4.11 3.34 3.72
N GLU A 171 -4.21 2.02 3.56
CA GLU A 171 -4.46 1.35 2.29
C GLU A 171 -5.89 0.85 2.25
N LEU A 172 -6.63 1.18 1.20
CA LEU A 172 -7.97 0.68 0.94
C LEU A 172 -7.91 -0.26 -0.25
N ARG A 173 -8.13 -1.55 -0.02
CA ARG A 173 -8.20 -2.57 -1.08
C ARG A 173 -9.65 -2.87 -1.38
N LEU A 174 -10.04 -2.61 -2.62
CA LEU A 174 -11.37 -2.85 -3.11
C LEU A 174 -11.34 -4.02 -4.09
N TYR A 175 -11.87 -5.14 -3.63
CA TYR A 175 -12.14 -6.34 -4.41
C TYR A 175 -13.57 -6.27 -5.00
N ASN A 176 -13.98 -7.28 -5.77
CA ASN A 176 -15.20 -7.36 -6.61
C ASN A 176 -16.43 -6.48 -6.20
N ASN A 177 -17.15 -5.98 -7.20
CA ASN A 177 -18.08 -4.84 -7.15
C ASN A 177 -19.57 -5.20 -6.93
N ASP A 178 -19.95 -6.45 -6.70
CA ASP A 178 -21.39 -6.79 -6.70
C ASP A 178 -22.18 -6.08 -5.58
N ASP A 179 -21.54 -5.77 -4.45
CA ASP A 179 -22.23 -5.25 -3.25
C ASP A 179 -21.93 -3.78 -2.91
N GLN A 180 -21.03 -3.12 -3.65
CA GLN A 180 -20.60 -1.72 -3.44
C GLN A 180 -20.33 -1.37 -1.96
N ILE A 181 -19.69 -2.28 -1.23
CA ILE A 181 -19.51 -2.22 0.23
C ILE A 181 -18.85 -0.91 0.67
N TRP A 182 -17.95 -0.35 -0.15
CA TRP A 182 -17.32 0.93 0.16
C TRP A 182 -18.36 2.05 0.32
N GLU A 183 -19.44 2.09 -0.47
CA GLU A 183 -20.50 3.10 -0.32
C GLU A 183 -21.25 2.96 1.01
N GLN A 184 -21.46 1.72 1.48
CA GLN A 184 -22.07 1.46 2.79
C GLN A 184 -21.16 1.97 3.92
N MET A 185 -19.85 1.92 3.73
CA MET A 185 -18.86 2.50 4.66
C MET A 185 -18.75 4.03 4.57
N ASN A 186 -19.54 4.71 3.73
CA ASN A 186 -19.50 6.17 3.63
C ASN A 186 -19.79 6.84 4.98
N ALA A 187 -20.67 6.27 5.82
CA ALA A 187 -20.86 6.77 7.18
C ALA A 187 -19.59 6.65 8.04
N PHE A 188 -18.81 5.58 7.91
CA PHE A 188 -17.53 5.43 8.60
C PHE A 188 -16.50 6.46 8.11
N PHE A 189 -16.35 6.62 6.79
CA PHE A 189 -15.44 7.61 6.22
C PHE A 189 -15.89 9.06 6.52
N ASN A 190 -17.20 9.33 6.58
CA ASN A 190 -17.77 10.62 6.94
C ASN A 190 -17.85 10.88 8.44
N ALA A 191 -17.84 9.84 9.29
CA ALA A 191 -17.69 9.98 10.75
C ALA A 191 -16.21 10.17 11.14
N ASN A 192 -15.32 9.91 10.18
CA ASN A 192 -13.93 10.31 10.17
C ASN A 192 -13.64 11.37 9.07
N PRO A 193 -14.45 12.43 8.91
CA PRO A 193 -14.34 13.37 7.78
C PRO A 193 -13.23 14.40 8.03
N PRO A 194 -12.97 15.29 7.08
CA PRO A 194 -12.32 15.13 5.77
C PRO A 194 -10.78 15.20 5.87
N ASP A 195 -10.25 15.43 7.08
CA ASP A 195 -8.86 15.17 7.44
C ASP A 195 -8.74 13.70 7.85
N LEU A 196 -8.98 12.76 6.92
CA LEU A 196 -8.18 11.56 6.95
C LEU A 196 -6.74 12.08 6.88
N ARG A 197 -6.09 12.26 8.04
CA ARG A 197 -4.78 12.92 8.20
C ARG A 197 -3.72 12.34 7.28
N ILE A 198 -4.02 11.17 6.73
CA ILE A 198 -3.42 10.53 5.59
C ILE A 198 -4.51 10.30 4.56
N GLN A 199 -4.41 10.95 3.41
CA GLN A 199 -5.22 10.60 2.25
C GLN A 199 -5.02 9.10 1.94
N PRO A 200 -6.08 8.33 1.64
CA PRO A 200 -5.96 6.91 1.44
C PRO A 200 -5.12 6.60 0.19
N CYS A 201 -4.40 5.48 0.27
CA CYS A 201 -3.84 4.79 -0.88
C CYS A 201 -4.86 3.74 -1.32
N VAL A 202 -5.50 3.93 -2.47
CA VAL A 202 -6.54 3.00 -2.94
C VAL A 202 -5.93 2.01 -3.94
N SER A 203 -6.26 0.74 -3.75
CA SER A 203 -5.99 -0.34 -4.70
C SER A 203 -7.33 -0.89 -5.19
N ILE A 204 -7.54 -0.85 -6.50
CA ILE A 204 -8.75 -1.30 -7.18
C ILE A 204 -8.39 -2.50 -8.02
N ASP A 205 -9.00 -3.64 -7.70
CA ASP A 205 -8.91 -4.84 -8.52
C ASP A 205 -10.09 -4.88 -9.50
N SER A 206 -10.07 -5.86 -10.41
CA SER A 206 -11.05 -5.95 -11.51
C SER A 206 -12.51 -5.90 -11.04
N GLY A 207 -13.37 -5.32 -11.89
CA GLY A 207 -14.82 -5.34 -11.72
C GLY A 207 -15.44 -4.06 -11.14
N ILE A 208 -14.65 -3.13 -10.58
CA ILE A 208 -15.18 -1.86 -10.05
C ILE A 208 -15.55 -0.89 -11.18
N ASN A 209 -16.76 -0.34 -11.09
CA ASN A 209 -17.18 0.76 -11.96
C ASN A 209 -16.51 2.06 -11.49
N LEU A 210 -15.44 2.46 -12.20
CA LEU A 210 -14.68 3.68 -11.87
C LEU A 210 -15.53 4.95 -11.87
N ASN A 211 -16.62 5.01 -12.64
CA ASN A 211 -17.51 6.19 -12.62
C ASN A 211 -18.20 6.31 -11.27
N ILE A 212 -18.84 5.24 -10.80
CA ILE A 212 -19.51 5.19 -9.50
C ILE A 212 -18.49 5.49 -8.39
N PHE A 213 -17.34 4.80 -8.43
CA PHE A 213 -16.24 5.02 -7.49
C PHE A 213 -15.80 6.50 -7.45
N SER A 214 -15.57 7.12 -8.61
CA SER A 214 -15.08 8.50 -8.71
C SER A 214 -16.07 9.56 -8.23
N THR A 215 -17.37 9.24 -8.28
CA THR A 215 -18.43 10.12 -7.77
C THR A 215 -18.72 9.92 -6.28
N SER A 216 -18.11 8.90 -5.65
CA SER A 216 -18.32 8.62 -4.23
C SER A 216 -17.79 9.76 -3.36
N SER A 217 -18.61 10.20 -2.40
CA SER A 217 -18.24 11.27 -1.45
C SER A 217 -17.02 10.93 -0.61
N ILE A 218 -16.71 9.64 -0.45
CA ILE A 218 -15.59 9.11 0.32
C ILE A 218 -14.25 9.67 -0.17
N PHE A 219 -14.12 9.92 -1.48
CA PHE A 219 -12.87 10.34 -2.11
C PHE A 219 -12.85 11.83 -2.49
N SER A 220 -13.86 12.59 -2.07
CA SER A 220 -13.97 14.03 -2.36
C SER A 220 -12.78 14.86 -1.83
N ASN A 221 -12.07 14.35 -0.80
CA ASN A 221 -10.90 14.99 -0.19
C ASN A 221 -9.56 14.62 -0.86
N GLY A 222 -9.61 13.86 -1.96
CA GLY A 222 -8.43 13.41 -2.70
C GLY A 222 -7.79 12.13 -2.14
N LEU A 223 -6.86 11.58 -2.91
CA LEU A 223 -6.14 10.33 -2.63
C LEU A 223 -4.64 10.62 -2.54
N ALA A 224 -3.91 9.86 -1.70
CA ALA A 224 -2.45 9.90 -1.71
C ALA A 224 -1.89 9.06 -2.88
N LYS A 225 -2.59 7.97 -3.19
CA LYS A 225 -2.24 7.05 -4.27
C LYS A 225 -3.49 6.37 -4.80
N ILE A 226 -3.51 6.07 -6.08
CA ILE A 226 -4.47 5.16 -6.71
C ILE A 226 -3.72 4.11 -7.53
N GLN A 227 -4.11 2.86 -7.34
CA GLN A 227 -3.61 1.70 -8.09
C GLN A 227 -4.79 0.99 -8.71
N ILE A 228 -4.70 0.71 -9.99
CA ILE A 228 -5.77 0.03 -10.74
C ILE A 228 -5.17 -1.17 -11.44
N TYR A 229 -5.73 -2.35 -11.20
CA TYR A 229 -5.28 -3.64 -11.75
C TYR A 229 -6.34 -4.26 -12.68
N ASP A 230 -5.88 -5.09 -13.62
CA ASP A 230 -6.66 -6.00 -14.46
C ASP A 230 -7.66 -5.37 -15.47
N PHE A 231 -8.33 -6.23 -16.25
CA PHE A 231 -9.27 -5.89 -17.31
C PHE A 231 -10.54 -5.23 -16.75
N ILE A 232 -10.51 -3.91 -16.61
CA ILE A 232 -11.74 -3.13 -16.47
C ILE A 232 -12.54 -3.31 -17.77
N LYS A 233 -13.66 -4.03 -17.68
CA LYS A 233 -14.53 -4.36 -18.83
C LYS A 233 -15.01 -3.15 -19.63
N GLN A 234 -14.95 -1.94 -19.05
CA GLN A 234 -15.36 -0.70 -19.71
C GLN A 234 -14.50 0.49 -19.25
N TRP A 235 -13.38 0.72 -19.94
CA TRP A 235 -12.77 2.05 -19.98
C TRP A 235 -13.67 2.95 -20.85
N GLY A 236 -14.67 3.59 -20.25
CA GLY A 236 -15.36 4.70 -20.90
C GLY A 236 -14.57 5.99 -20.67
N LEU A 237 -14.40 6.85 -21.67
CA LEU A 237 -13.85 8.19 -21.48
C LEU A 237 -14.86 9.04 -20.69
N VAL A 238 -14.69 9.14 -19.36
CA VAL A 238 -15.61 9.90 -18.51
C VAL A 238 -14.80 10.84 -17.61
N ASP A 239 -15.18 12.12 -17.61
CA ASP A 239 -14.46 13.20 -16.94
C ASP A 239 -14.30 13.00 -15.43
N ALA A 240 -15.21 12.25 -14.79
CA ALA A 240 -15.26 12.10 -13.33
C ALA A 240 -14.04 11.37 -12.76
N TYR A 241 -13.67 10.19 -13.28
CA TYR A 241 -12.48 9.49 -12.78
C TYR A 241 -11.19 10.13 -13.30
N HIS A 242 -11.22 10.79 -14.47
CA HIS A 242 -10.10 11.59 -14.95
C HIS A 242 -9.73 12.69 -13.95
N GLU A 243 -10.71 13.39 -13.36
CA GLU A 243 -10.41 14.41 -12.37
C GLU A 243 -9.80 13.82 -11.09
N VAL A 244 -10.23 12.63 -10.66
CA VAL A 244 -9.63 11.91 -9.53
C VAL A 244 -8.18 11.54 -9.83
N LEU A 245 -7.90 10.93 -10.99
CA LEU A 245 -6.54 10.58 -11.40
C LEU A 245 -5.64 11.80 -11.50
N ARG A 246 -6.13 12.90 -12.10
CA ARG A 246 -5.38 14.15 -12.27
C ARG A 246 -4.96 14.79 -10.95
N ARG A 247 -5.84 14.75 -9.94
CA ARG A 247 -5.57 15.31 -8.61
C ARG A 247 -4.73 14.40 -7.73
N THR A 248 -4.64 13.12 -8.07
CA THR A 248 -3.91 12.13 -7.27
C THR A 248 -2.42 12.23 -7.55
N PRO A 249 -1.56 12.45 -6.54
CA PRO A 249 -0.13 12.64 -6.75
C PRO A 249 0.59 11.34 -7.17
N GLN A 250 0.06 10.16 -6.82
CA GLN A 250 0.65 8.87 -7.21
C GLN A 250 -0.37 8.01 -7.94
N VAL A 251 -0.14 7.75 -9.21
CA VAL A 251 -1.04 6.97 -10.07
C VAL A 251 -0.28 5.77 -10.61
N PHE A 252 -0.84 4.58 -10.38
CA PHE A 252 -0.34 3.32 -10.91
C PHE A 252 -1.47 2.62 -11.67
N LEU A 253 -1.26 2.32 -12.94
CA LEU A 253 -2.24 1.66 -13.78
C LEU A 253 -1.59 0.42 -14.38
N SER A 254 -2.11 -0.76 -14.05
CA SER A 254 -1.66 -2.06 -14.60
C SER A 254 -2.84 -2.80 -15.20
N VAL A 255 -3.17 -2.45 -16.43
CA VAL A 255 -4.32 -3.00 -17.16
C VAL A 255 -3.87 -3.34 -18.58
N VAL A 256 -4.60 -4.24 -19.26
CA VAL A 256 -4.22 -4.72 -20.59
C VAL A 256 -4.08 -3.56 -21.58
N ASP A 257 -5.15 -2.80 -21.77
CA ASP A 257 -5.21 -1.67 -22.70
C ASP A 257 -5.61 -0.38 -21.97
N LEU A 258 -4.68 0.57 -21.88
CA LEU A 258 -4.98 1.92 -21.41
C LEU A 258 -5.43 2.82 -22.58
N PRO A 259 -6.45 3.66 -22.40
CA PRO A 259 -6.89 4.61 -23.43
C PRO A 259 -5.98 5.84 -23.53
N TYR A 260 -4.88 5.89 -22.78
CA TYR A 260 -4.00 7.05 -22.70
C TYR A 260 -2.92 7.01 -23.78
N THR A 261 -2.79 8.12 -24.50
CA THR A 261 -1.76 8.31 -25.51
C THR A 261 -0.57 9.09 -24.95
N TYR A 262 0.45 9.27 -25.79
CA TYR A 262 1.57 10.15 -25.49
C TYR A 262 1.12 11.57 -25.08
N GLU A 263 0.14 12.15 -25.77
CA GLU A 263 -0.38 13.48 -25.47
C GLU A 263 -0.97 13.59 -24.06
N ASP A 264 -1.57 12.52 -23.54
CA ASP A 264 -2.10 12.47 -22.18
C ASP A 264 -1.00 12.52 -21.12
N LEU A 265 0.19 11.98 -21.40
CA LEU A 265 1.33 12.09 -20.49
C LEU A 265 1.78 13.55 -20.30
N PHE A 266 1.67 14.34 -21.37
CA PHE A 266 2.07 15.75 -21.43
C PHE A 266 0.99 16.72 -20.99
N GLY A 267 -0.27 16.37 -21.21
CA GLY A 267 -1.41 17.19 -20.88
C GLY A 267 -2.00 16.79 -19.53
N PHE A 268 -2.56 15.58 -19.49
CA PHE A 268 -3.39 15.10 -18.40
C PHE A 268 -2.58 14.74 -17.14
N PHE A 269 -1.49 13.97 -17.29
CA PHE A 269 -0.64 13.53 -16.17
C PHE A 269 0.57 14.43 -15.89
N LYS A 270 0.62 15.64 -16.46
CA LYS A 270 1.82 16.50 -16.41
C LYS A 270 2.26 16.88 -15.00
N ASP A 271 1.30 16.99 -14.07
CA ASP A 271 1.48 17.44 -12.69
C ASP A 271 1.47 16.29 -11.68
N THR A 272 1.27 15.04 -12.14
CA THR A 272 1.31 13.86 -11.27
C THR A 272 2.73 13.72 -10.68
N LYS A 273 2.89 13.37 -9.41
CA LYS A 273 4.24 13.22 -8.84
C LYS A 273 4.83 11.87 -9.23
N LYS A 274 4.09 10.78 -9.12
CA LYS A 274 4.55 9.44 -9.52
C LYS A 274 3.54 8.83 -10.46
N LEU A 275 3.95 8.54 -11.68
CA LEU A 275 3.12 7.89 -12.69
C LEU A 275 3.76 6.58 -13.11
N SER A 276 3.01 5.48 -12.99
CA SER A 276 3.40 4.15 -13.48
C SER A 276 2.31 3.62 -14.40
N LEU A 277 2.65 3.36 -15.66
CA LEU A 277 1.75 2.82 -16.67
C LEU A 277 2.26 1.45 -17.14
N HIS A 278 1.55 0.40 -16.74
CA HIS A 278 1.87 -1.02 -16.95
C HIS A 278 0.83 -1.63 -17.88
N SER A 279 0.82 -1.20 -19.13
CA SER A 279 -0.11 -1.68 -20.16
C SER A 279 0.66 -2.00 -21.43
N GLU A 280 0.08 -2.78 -22.33
CA GLU A 280 0.54 -2.88 -23.72
C GLU A 280 0.23 -1.58 -24.48
N THR A 281 0.53 -0.45 -23.86
CA THR A 281 0.34 0.87 -24.45
C THR A 281 1.15 0.97 -25.73
N HIS A 282 0.49 1.36 -26.81
CA HIS A 282 1.10 1.67 -28.11
C HIS A 282 1.90 3.00 -28.07
N ILE A 283 2.69 3.26 -27.02
CA ILE A 283 3.61 4.40 -27.00
C ILE A 283 4.85 3.95 -27.78
N ALA A 284 5.03 4.52 -28.96
CA ALA A 284 6.15 4.20 -29.84
C ALA A 284 7.49 4.68 -29.25
N GLU A 285 8.59 4.09 -29.70
CA GLU A 285 9.96 4.47 -29.31
C GLU A 285 10.21 5.97 -29.46
N GLU A 286 9.79 6.54 -30.59
CA GLU A 286 9.96 7.96 -30.91
C GLU A 286 9.23 8.86 -29.90
N GLN A 287 8.07 8.41 -29.40
CA GLN A 287 7.29 9.10 -28.37
C GLN A 287 7.96 8.99 -27.00
N LEU A 288 8.57 7.85 -26.67
CA LEU A 288 9.39 7.71 -25.46
C LEU A 288 10.65 8.61 -25.53
N GLY A 289 11.26 8.74 -26.70
CA GLY A 289 12.37 9.68 -26.93
C GLY A 289 11.94 11.14 -26.73
N GLN A 290 10.77 11.53 -27.25
CA GLN A 290 10.22 12.88 -27.03
C GLN A 290 9.86 13.15 -25.56
N LEU A 291 9.38 12.12 -24.84
CA LEU A 291 9.14 12.19 -23.40
C LEU A 291 10.44 12.42 -22.63
N VAL A 292 11.53 11.74 -22.99
CA VAL A 292 12.86 12.00 -22.42
C VAL A 292 13.36 13.41 -22.75
N GLN A 293 13.17 13.86 -24.00
CA GLN A 293 13.49 15.23 -24.41
C GLN A 293 12.75 16.26 -23.55
N ASP A 294 11.48 16.03 -23.26
CA ASP A 294 10.70 16.94 -22.43
C ASP A 294 11.22 17.04 -20.99
N PHE A 295 11.65 15.93 -20.38
CA PHE A 295 12.32 15.99 -19.07
C PHE A 295 13.61 16.82 -19.10
N TYR A 296 14.28 16.90 -20.25
CA TYR A 296 15.46 17.76 -20.44
C TYR A 296 15.08 19.23 -20.68
N GLU A 297 14.02 19.49 -21.45
CA GLU A 297 13.67 20.84 -21.90
C GLU A 297 12.77 21.62 -20.93
N VAL A 298 11.97 20.93 -20.13
CA VAL A 298 10.96 21.52 -19.26
C VAL A 298 11.34 21.32 -17.80
N LYS A 299 11.24 22.38 -17.00
CA LYS A 299 11.50 22.29 -15.56
C LYS A 299 10.44 21.41 -14.89
N ARG A 300 10.85 20.27 -14.34
CA ARG A 300 9.98 19.33 -13.61
C ARG A 300 10.12 19.49 -12.10
N ASP A 301 9.07 19.09 -11.38
CA ASP A 301 9.10 18.93 -9.92
C ASP A 301 10.13 17.84 -9.54
N GLU A 302 10.94 18.06 -8.52
CA GLU A 302 11.99 17.11 -8.11
C GLU A 302 11.42 15.75 -7.65
N GLU A 303 10.18 15.71 -7.19
CA GLU A 303 9.49 14.47 -6.79
C GLU A 303 8.91 13.71 -7.99
N ARG A 304 8.98 14.27 -9.22
CA ARG A 304 8.46 13.63 -10.43
C ARG A 304 9.18 12.30 -10.68
N THR A 305 8.40 11.24 -10.85
CA THR A 305 8.84 9.90 -11.22
C THR A 305 7.91 9.37 -12.30
N LEU A 306 8.49 8.76 -13.32
CA LEU A 306 7.74 8.22 -14.44
C LEU A 306 8.23 6.82 -14.79
N GLU A 307 7.30 5.87 -14.86
CA GLU A 307 7.55 4.49 -15.25
C GLU A 307 6.54 4.08 -16.32
N ILE A 308 7.02 3.63 -17.47
CA ILE A 308 6.17 3.27 -18.61
C ILE A 308 6.62 1.91 -19.15
N LYS A 309 5.68 0.96 -19.21
CA LYS A 309 5.85 -0.30 -19.93
C LYS A 309 5.87 -0.02 -21.42
N PHE A 310 6.82 -0.63 -22.12
CA PHE A 310 6.92 -0.57 -23.57
C PHE A 310 7.21 -1.94 -24.16
N ASP A 311 6.84 -2.12 -25.43
CA ASP A 311 7.17 -3.31 -26.21
C ASP A 311 8.38 -3.01 -27.11
N GLY A 312 9.26 -4.00 -27.31
CA GLY A 312 10.50 -3.86 -28.09
C GLY A 312 11.80 -3.91 -27.28
N ASP A 313 12.92 -4.16 -27.96
CA ASP A 313 14.26 -4.39 -27.38
C ASP A 313 15.09 -3.09 -27.28
N PHE A 314 14.46 -1.98 -26.87
CA PHE A 314 15.13 -0.68 -26.82
C PHE A 314 16.13 -0.58 -25.67
N LEU A 315 17.25 0.08 -25.94
CA LEU A 315 18.29 0.39 -24.98
C LEU A 315 18.19 1.86 -24.56
N ILE A 316 18.77 2.19 -23.41
CA ILE A 316 18.74 3.56 -22.88
C ILE A 316 19.28 4.61 -23.85
N LYS A 317 20.30 4.26 -24.64
CA LYS A 317 20.88 5.15 -25.66
C LYS A 317 19.86 5.56 -26.73
N ASP A 318 18.87 4.73 -27.01
CA ASP A 318 17.91 4.95 -28.09
C ASP A 318 16.95 6.11 -27.71
N PHE A 319 16.64 6.24 -26.42
CA PHE A 319 15.83 7.35 -25.88
C PHE A 319 16.60 8.67 -25.70
N LEU A 320 17.94 8.65 -25.79
CA LEU A 320 18.79 9.83 -25.58
C LEU A 320 19.14 10.56 -26.87
N THR A 321 18.68 10.08 -28.03
CA THR A 321 19.01 10.61 -29.36
C THR A 321 18.62 12.09 -29.55
N LEU A 322 17.65 12.59 -28.79
CA LEU A 322 17.18 13.98 -28.80
C LEU A 322 17.81 14.86 -27.72
N ILE A 323 18.71 14.29 -26.89
CA ILE A 323 19.40 14.99 -25.80
C ILE A 323 20.82 15.35 -26.26
N PRO A 324 21.33 16.56 -25.97
CA PRO A 324 22.73 16.89 -26.25
C PRO A 324 23.68 15.93 -25.52
N GLU A 325 24.72 15.46 -26.20
CA GLU A 325 25.67 14.47 -25.65
C GLU A 325 26.34 14.96 -24.36
N GLU A 326 26.58 16.26 -24.23
CA GLU A 326 27.13 16.89 -23.03
C GLU A 326 26.17 16.89 -21.82
N ALA A 327 24.88 16.65 -22.06
CA ALA A 327 23.85 16.71 -21.02
C ALA A 327 23.57 15.35 -20.38
N TYR A 328 24.22 14.27 -20.81
CA TYR A 328 24.08 12.97 -20.17
C TYR A 328 25.40 12.20 -20.04
N SER A 329 25.44 11.25 -19.12
CA SER A 329 26.52 10.27 -19.01
C SER A 329 25.94 8.86 -18.93
N LEU A 330 26.45 7.97 -19.77
CA LEU A 330 26.09 6.55 -19.72
C LEU A 330 26.88 5.86 -18.61
N GLN A 331 26.16 5.11 -17.81
CA GLN A 331 26.69 4.41 -16.64
C GLN A 331 26.46 2.91 -16.82
N LEU A 332 27.50 2.13 -16.49
CA LEU A 332 27.52 0.68 -16.65
C LEU A 332 27.63 0.05 -15.28
N LYS A 333 26.62 -0.75 -14.89
CA LYS A 333 26.66 -1.53 -13.65
C LYS A 333 26.55 -3.01 -13.99
N ARG A 334 27.48 -3.81 -13.46
CA ARG A 334 27.36 -5.27 -13.51
C ARG A 334 26.26 -5.71 -12.56
N SER A 335 25.33 -6.51 -13.06
CA SER A 335 24.35 -7.21 -12.25
C SER A 335 25.05 -8.06 -11.18
N ARG A 336 24.50 -8.09 -9.97
CA ARG A 336 24.95 -8.97 -8.89
C ARG A 336 24.35 -10.38 -8.99
N ILE A 337 23.46 -10.61 -9.96
CA ILE A 337 22.83 -11.92 -10.16
C ILE A 337 23.91 -12.92 -10.61
N VAL A 338 24.11 -13.96 -9.81
CA VAL A 338 25.05 -15.05 -10.09
C VAL A 338 24.41 -15.99 -11.12
N GLY A 339 24.53 -15.63 -12.39
CA GLY A 339 24.22 -16.48 -13.55
C GLY A 339 25.48 -16.73 -14.40
N PRO A 340 25.40 -17.58 -15.44
CA PRO A 340 26.54 -17.91 -16.30
C PRO A 340 27.09 -16.70 -17.09
N GLU A 341 26.29 -15.65 -17.27
CA GLU A 341 26.72 -14.36 -17.82
C GLU A 341 26.22 -13.21 -16.92
N PRO A 342 27.11 -12.35 -16.38
CA PRO A 342 26.67 -11.19 -15.61
C PRO A 342 26.03 -10.16 -16.55
N GLU A 343 24.72 -9.94 -16.42
CA GLU A 343 24.01 -8.89 -17.17
C GLU A 343 24.64 -7.53 -16.89
N ILE A 344 25.08 -6.84 -17.94
CA ILE A 344 25.54 -5.46 -17.84
C ILE A 344 24.31 -4.55 -18.01
N ARG A 345 23.89 -3.91 -16.92
CA ARG A 345 22.80 -2.92 -16.96
C ARG A 345 23.39 -1.56 -17.31
N THR A 346 22.88 -0.97 -18.39
CA THR A 346 23.22 0.39 -18.81
C THR A 346 22.10 1.33 -18.38
N TRP A 347 22.45 2.41 -17.69
CA TRP A 347 21.54 3.49 -17.31
C TRP A 347 22.19 4.83 -17.63
N ALA A 348 21.43 5.93 -17.61
CA ALA A 348 21.97 7.26 -17.89
C ALA A 348 21.68 8.23 -16.74
N GLU A 349 22.67 9.02 -16.37
CA GLU A 349 22.47 10.25 -15.61
C GLU A 349 22.34 11.39 -16.62
N MET A 350 21.19 12.06 -16.63
CA MET A 350 20.87 13.20 -17.49
C MET A 350 20.74 14.47 -16.63
N THR A 351 21.31 15.58 -17.11
CA THR A 351 21.14 16.91 -16.52
C THR A 351 20.22 17.74 -17.41
N ASP A 352 19.12 18.25 -16.87
CA ASP A 352 18.17 19.09 -17.60
C ASP A 352 18.71 20.52 -17.83
N LYS A 353 18.03 21.32 -18.67
CA LYS A 353 18.41 22.72 -18.97
C LYS A 353 18.44 23.64 -17.74
N PHE A 354 17.86 23.22 -16.63
CA PHE A 354 17.74 23.97 -15.38
C PHE A 354 18.68 23.45 -14.27
N GLY A 355 19.52 22.46 -14.57
CA GLY A 355 20.48 21.87 -13.65
C GLY A 355 19.91 20.76 -12.75
N GLY A 356 18.67 20.32 -12.98
CA GLY A 356 18.10 19.14 -12.34
C GLY A 356 18.76 17.87 -12.88
N ARG A 357 18.96 16.87 -12.01
CA ARG A 357 19.63 15.61 -12.34
C ARG A 357 18.67 14.44 -12.28
N TRP A 358 18.65 13.64 -13.34
CA TRP A 358 17.69 12.58 -13.58
C TRP A 358 18.41 11.27 -13.91
N ALA A 359 17.93 10.17 -13.33
CA ALA A 359 18.31 8.82 -13.72
C ALA A 359 17.29 8.26 -14.72
N LEU A 360 17.78 7.75 -15.84
CA LEU A 360 17.02 7.02 -16.83
C LEU A 360 17.46 5.56 -16.85
N ILE A 361 16.52 4.64 -16.66
CA ILE A 361 16.79 3.21 -16.46
C ILE A 361 15.81 2.40 -17.32
N VAL A 362 16.33 1.43 -18.07
CA VAL A 362 15.50 0.39 -18.68
C VAL A 362 15.53 -0.82 -17.77
N ILE A 363 14.37 -1.23 -17.31
CA ILE A 363 14.17 -2.38 -16.43
C ILE A 363 13.57 -3.49 -17.26
N VAL A 364 14.14 -4.70 -17.15
CA VAL A 364 13.61 -5.90 -17.80
C VAL A 364 13.13 -6.84 -16.70
N MET A 365 11.84 -7.19 -16.73
CA MET A 365 11.18 -8.11 -15.80
C MET A 365 10.68 -9.36 -16.55
N ASN A 366 10.91 -10.53 -15.96
CA ASN A 366 10.37 -11.83 -16.39
C ASN A 366 10.48 -12.09 -17.91
N TYR A 367 11.65 -11.81 -18.50
CA TYR A 367 12.02 -12.01 -19.91
C TYR A 367 11.13 -11.36 -21.00
N HIS A 368 10.02 -10.70 -20.64
CA HIS A 368 9.04 -10.18 -21.60
C HIS A 368 8.52 -8.77 -21.30
N CYS A 369 8.70 -8.23 -20.09
CA CYS A 369 8.23 -6.89 -19.76
C CYS A 369 9.40 -5.93 -19.65
N ARG A 370 9.36 -4.82 -20.40
CA ARG A 370 10.35 -3.75 -20.31
C ARG A 370 9.71 -2.45 -19.87
N PHE A 371 10.42 -1.73 -19.02
CA PHE A 371 9.96 -0.46 -18.46
C PHE A 371 11.02 0.61 -18.62
N LEU A 372 10.62 1.79 -19.07
CA LEU A 372 11.42 3.00 -18.99
C LEU A 372 11.09 3.69 -17.67
N HIS A 373 12.10 3.89 -16.83
CA HIS A 373 11.97 4.56 -15.55
C HIS A 373 12.83 5.84 -15.53
N ILE A 374 12.19 6.98 -15.25
CA ILE A 374 12.82 8.30 -15.14
C ILE A 374 12.54 8.84 -13.72
N ARG A 375 13.59 9.20 -12.99
CA ARG A 375 13.45 9.76 -11.63
C ARG A 375 14.57 10.72 -11.27
N ASN A 376 14.32 11.63 -10.33
CA ASN A 376 15.35 12.55 -9.85
C ASN A 376 16.45 11.82 -9.06
N MET A 377 17.70 12.23 -9.25
CA MET A 377 18.88 11.65 -8.58
C MET A 377 18.88 11.79 -7.06
N ASN A 378 18.17 12.77 -6.49
CA ASN A 378 18.03 12.94 -5.04
C ASN A 378 17.28 11.75 -4.39
N TYR A 379 16.38 11.12 -5.14
CA TYR A 379 15.65 9.93 -4.71
C TYR A 379 16.24 8.65 -5.32
N PHE A 380 17.41 8.76 -5.95
CA PHE A 380 18.08 7.63 -6.56
C PHE A 380 18.98 6.90 -5.56
N THR A 381 18.58 5.70 -5.15
CA THR A 381 19.47 4.75 -4.47
C THR A 381 20.02 3.73 -5.46
N GLU A 382 21.32 3.41 -5.32
CA GLU A 382 21.99 2.40 -6.14
C GLU A 382 21.37 1.00 -5.99
N ASP A 383 20.71 0.74 -4.86
CA ASP A 383 19.96 -0.49 -4.59
C ASP A 383 18.75 -0.63 -5.50
N CYS A 384 18.19 0.46 -6.04
CA CYS A 384 17.14 0.32 -7.06
C CYS A 384 17.68 -0.43 -8.29
N LEU A 385 18.94 -0.28 -8.68
CA LEU A 385 19.49 -1.06 -9.79
C LEU A 385 19.59 -2.57 -9.49
N SER A 386 19.60 -2.96 -8.21
CA SER A 386 19.74 -4.34 -7.73
C SER A 386 18.41 -4.97 -7.32
N ASN A 387 17.51 -4.20 -6.71
CA ASN A 387 16.23 -4.64 -6.19
C ASN A 387 15.09 -4.60 -7.21
N LEU A 388 15.23 -4.00 -8.39
CA LEU A 388 14.10 -3.89 -9.34
C LEU A 388 13.62 -5.23 -9.93
N GLY A 389 14.30 -6.35 -9.65
CA GLY A 389 13.78 -7.71 -9.88
C GLY A 389 13.05 -8.32 -8.68
N ASP A 390 13.43 -7.96 -7.46
CA ASP A 390 12.97 -8.58 -6.20
C ASP A 390 12.01 -7.67 -5.39
N GLU A 391 12.07 -6.34 -5.54
CA GLU A 391 11.05 -5.39 -5.04
C GLU A 391 9.74 -5.47 -5.84
N PHE A 392 9.78 -6.14 -6.99
CA PHE A 392 8.61 -6.53 -7.76
C PHE A 392 8.20 -7.98 -7.53
N GLU A 393 8.71 -8.61 -6.46
CA GLU A 393 7.84 -9.55 -5.80
C GLU A 393 6.59 -8.78 -5.35
N ILE A 394 5.47 -9.21 -5.91
CA ILE A 394 4.14 -9.21 -5.30
C ILE A 394 4.19 -9.61 -3.79
N ASN A 395 5.32 -10.12 -3.27
CA ASN A 395 5.59 -10.60 -1.92
C ASN A 395 6.15 -9.58 -0.89
N GLN A 396 6.16 -8.26 -1.12
CA GLN A 396 6.10 -7.34 0.05
C GLN A 396 4.66 -7.02 0.48
N PHE A 397 3.67 -7.58 -0.22
CA PHE A 397 2.27 -7.36 0.07
C PHE A 397 1.40 -8.63 0.14
N PHE A 398 1.97 -9.80 -0.16
CA PHE A 398 1.50 -11.11 0.28
C PHE A 398 2.51 -11.65 1.30
N ASP A 399 2.12 -11.62 2.56
CA ASP A 399 2.67 -12.51 3.58
C ASP A 399 1.75 -13.73 3.50
N PRO A 400 2.11 -14.83 2.79
CA PRO A 400 1.45 -16.08 3.08
C PRO A 400 1.90 -16.42 4.49
N SER A 401 0.93 -16.44 5.40
CA SER A 401 1.03 -16.97 6.74
C SER A 401 2.10 -18.05 6.82
N ASP A 402 3.06 -17.89 7.74
CA ASP A 402 3.97 -18.94 8.16
C ASP A 402 3.16 -20.20 8.52
N SER A 403 2.95 -21.09 7.55
CA SER A 403 2.49 -22.45 7.76
C SER A 403 3.67 -23.39 7.58
N ASP A 404 4.72 -23.16 8.37
CA ASP A 404 5.76 -24.15 8.62
C ASP A 404 5.21 -25.21 9.59
N GLN A 405 4.42 -26.15 9.07
CA GLN A 405 4.43 -27.55 9.53
C GLN A 405 4.03 -28.45 8.36
N SER A 406 5.03 -28.99 7.67
CA SER A 406 4.87 -30.22 6.92
C SER A 406 6.01 -31.14 7.29
N ASP A 407 5.68 -32.08 8.18
CA ASP A 407 6.48 -33.24 8.50
C ASP A 407 6.84 -33.96 7.20
N SER A 408 8.14 -33.98 6.90
CA SER A 408 8.70 -34.78 5.84
C SER A 408 8.71 -36.26 6.27
N GLU A 409 7.65 -37.00 5.96
CA GLU A 409 7.76 -38.45 5.85
C GLU A 409 8.48 -38.80 4.54
N GLN A 410 9.75 -39.20 4.69
CA GLN A 410 10.54 -39.80 3.63
C GLN A 410 9.91 -41.14 3.20
N PHE A 411 9.52 -41.26 1.94
CA PHE A 411 9.40 -42.55 1.28
C PHE A 411 10.44 -42.62 0.15
N ASP A 412 11.59 -43.18 0.49
CA ASP A 412 12.62 -43.59 -0.44
C ASP A 412 12.06 -44.67 -1.37
N SER A 413 12.10 -44.39 -2.68
CA SER A 413 11.85 -45.37 -3.73
C SER A 413 13.05 -45.42 -4.67
N ASP A 414 14.14 -45.99 -4.15
CA ASP A 414 15.25 -46.44 -4.97
C ASP A 414 14.86 -47.72 -5.72
N GLN A 415 14.63 -47.59 -7.02
CA GLN A 415 14.77 -48.70 -7.95
C GLN A 415 15.90 -48.40 -8.94
N SER A 416 17.04 -49.04 -8.74
CA SER A 416 17.90 -49.44 -9.85
C SER A 416 18.48 -50.83 -9.59
N TYR A 417 18.16 -51.73 -10.51
CA TYR A 417 18.63 -53.11 -10.59
C TYR A 417 20.12 -53.17 -10.91
N SER A 418 20.87 -54.05 -10.23
CA SER A 418 21.61 -55.17 -10.87
C SER A 418 22.50 -55.90 -9.85
N GLY A 419 22.54 -57.24 -9.93
CA GLY A 419 23.76 -58.00 -9.61
C GLY A 419 23.68 -59.07 -8.51
N GLN A 420 23.26 -60.26 -8.91
CA GLN A 420 23.89 -61.58 -8.66
C GLN A 420 24.16 -62.14 -7.24
N SER A 421 23.74 -63.42 -7.15
CA SER A 421 24.34 -64.60 -6.50
C SER A 421 24.11 -64.88 -5.01
N ASP A 422 23.28 -65.92 -4.81
CA ASP A 422 23.52 -67.17 -4.07
C ASP A 422 23.89 -67.11 -2.56
N PHE A 423 23.05 -67.70 -1.70
CA PHE A 423 23.17 -69.10 -1.27
C PHE A 423 22.08 -69.46 -0.22
N ASP A 424 21.52 -70.66 -0.41
CA ASP A 424 20.71 -71.55 0.47
C ASP A 424 19.35 -71.11 1.04
#